data_AF-A0A6A5SZ91-F1
#
_entry.id   AF-A0A6A5SZ91-F1
#
_cell.length_a   1.000
_cell.length_b   1.000
_cell.length_c   1.000
_cell.angle_alpha   90.00
_cell.angle_beta   90.00
_cell.angle_gamma   90.00
#
_symmetry.space_group_name_H-M   'P 1'
#
loop_
_entity.id
_entity.type
_entity.pdbx_description
1 polymer ?
#
loop_
_entity_poly.entity_id
_entity_poly.type
_entity_poly.pdbx_seq_one_letter_code
_entity_poly.pdbx_strand_id
1 'polypeptide(L)'
;INVELIRQWLKSCKGRHQHKCTDARDAQRVPGFKVIDCRAKLVVEVAHQDCQYVALSYVWGDQAPSSYTDVSYPRSIEDAIEVCLLLGYEYLWVDKYCIDQQDATETRVQVQMMDSIYSQAQLNIVAAVGQNSNYGLPGVGPTHRVPQQRLRIGDIELVQMFQSGEKISESKWGSRGWT
;
A
#
# COMPACT_ATOMS: atom_id res chain seq x y z
N ILE A 1 8.69 12.00 -2.20
CA ILE A 1 7.26 12.24 -1.85
C ILE A 1 7.15 13.35 -0.79
N ASN A 2 5.99 14.00 -0.60
CA ASN A 2 5.79 14.98 0.50
C ASN A 2 5.18 14.28 1.71
N VAL A 3 6.04 13.80 2.63
CA VAL A 3 5.63 13.04 3.81
C VAL A 3 4.79 13.89 4.77
N GLU A 4 5.13 15.18 4.91
CA GLU A 4 4.43 16.08 5.84
C GLU A 4 2.98 16.33 5.41
N LEU A 5 2.75 16.51 4.11
CA LEU A 5 1.40 16.63 3.57
C LEU A 5 0.56 15.37 3.85
N ILE A 6 1.16 14.18 3.68
CA ILE A 6 0.47 12.90 3.95
C ILE A 6 0.14 12.80 5.45
N ARG A 7 1.06 13.16 6.35
CA ARG A 7 0.79 13.19 7.80
C ARG A 7 -0.34 14.15 8.16
N GLN A 8 -0.42 15.31 7.51
CA GLN A 8 -1.53 16.26 7.70
C GLN A 8 -2.87 15.69 7.23
N TRP A 9 -2.89 14.96 6.11
CA TRP A 9 -4.09 14.25 5.65
C TRP A 9 -4.50 13.15 6.63
N LEU A 10 -3.55 12.35 7.13
CA LEU A 10 -3.83 11.32 8.14
C LEU A 10 -4.36 11.92 9.44
N LYS A 11 -3.76 13.00 9.93
CA LYS A 11 -4.24 13.74 11.11
C LYS A 11 -5.65 14.29 10.89
N SER A 12 -5.93 14.81 9.70
CA SER A 12 -7.25 15.32 9.34
C SER A 12 -8.29 14.21 9.24
N CYS A 13 -7.92 13.07 8.66
CA CYS A 13 -8.75 11.86 8.61
C CYS A 13 -9.16 11.43 10.03
N LYS A 14 -8.16 11.17 10.90
CA LYS A 14 -8.37 10.75 12.29
C LYS A 14 -9.13 11.77 13.15
N GLY A 15 -8.94 13.07 12.88
CA GLY A 15 -9.54 14.14 13.69
C GLY A 15 -10.91 14.64 13.22
N ARG A 16 -11.26 14.46 11.93
CA ARG A 16 -12.49 15.01 11.34
C ARG A 16 -13.51 13.96 10.99
N HIS A 17 -13.07 12.74 10.70
CA HIS A 17 -13.95 11.62 10.46
C HIS A 17 -14.07 10.94 11.82
N GLN A 18 -15.23 11.08 12.48
CA GLN A 18 -15.53 10.44 13.76
C GLN A 18 -15.58 8.90 13.59
N HIS A 19 -16.65 8.25 14.05
CA HIS A 19 -16.87 6.80 13.90
C HIS A 19 -17.07 6.33 12.44
N LYS A 20 -17.07 7.23 11.45
CA LYS A 20 -17.30 6.88 10.03
C LYS A 20 -16.06 6.41 9.28
N CYS A 21 -14.86 6.68 9.82
CA CYS A 21 -13.63 6.15 9.24
C CYS A 21 -13.33 4.73 9.71
N THR A 22 -13.95 4.32 10.81
CA THR A 22 -13.90 2.95 11.34
C THR A 22 -15.31 2.54 11.76
N ASP A 23 -16.16 2.20 10.79
CA ASP A 23 -17.51 1.71 11.10
C ASP A 23 -17.39 0.36 11.84
N ALA A 24 -18.31 0.09 12.77
CA ALA A 24 -18.34 -1.08 13.67
C ALA A 24 -18.36 -2.49 13.01
N ARG A 25 -18.15 -2.58 11.69
CA ARG A 25 -17.72 -3.80 10.98
C ARG A 25 -16.23 -4.12 11.24
N ASP A 26 -15.45 -3.16 11.75
CA ASP A 26 -14.02 -3.23 12.08
C ASP A 26 -13.65 -4.04 13.34
N ALA A 27 -14.55 -4.89 13.85
CA ALA A 27 -14.22 -5.82 14.94
C ALA A 27 -13.82 -7.22 14.42
N GLN A 28 -13.91 -7.46 13.11
CA GLN A 28 -13.67 -8.78 12.56
C GLN A 28 -12.17 -9.11 12.62
N ARG A 29 -11.84 -10.05 13.50
CA ARG A 29 -10.50 -10.57 13.65
C ARG A 29 -10.16 -11.47 12.46
N VAL A 30 -9.06 -11.15 11.79
CA VAL A 30 -8.48 -12.00 10.75
C VAL A 30 -7.61 -13.07 11.44
N PRO A 31 -7.93 -14.37 11.33
CA PRO A 31 -7.11 -15.45 11.87
C PRO A 31 -5.82 -15.59 11.08
N GLY A 32 -4.71 -15.93 11.76
CA GLY A 32 -3.40 -16.09 11.12
C GLY A 32 -2.85 -14.83 10.47
N PHE A 33 -3.24 -13.65 10.98
CA PHE A 33 -2.86 -12.37 10.38
C PHE A 33 -1.36 -12.13 10.50
N LYS A 34 -0.70 -12.05 9.35
CA LYS A 34 0.73 -11.77 9.23
C LYS A 34 0.94 -10.38 8.64
N VAL A 35 2.07 -9.77 8.98
CA VAL A 35 2.53 -8.49 8.42
C VAL A 35 4.04 -8.56 8.21
N ILE A 36 4.57 -7.70 7.35
CA ILE A 36 6.00 -7.45 7.28
C ILE A 36 6.35 -6.45 8.38
N ASP A 37 7.23 -6.83 9.31
CA ASP A 37 7.96 -5.88 10.15
C ASP A 37 8.91 -5.10 9.24
N CYS A 38 8.64 -3.82 9.04
CA CYS A 38 9.38 -2.95 8.13
C CYS A 38 10.85 -2.76 8.52
N ARG A 39 11.19 -2.87 9.82
CA ARG A 39 12.55 -2.71 10.32
C ARG A 39 13.35 -3.99 10.15
N ALA A 40 12.77 -5.11 10.56
CA ALA A 40 13.40 -6.42 10.46
C ALA A 40 13.37 -6.97 9.03
N LYS A 41 12.44 -6.49 8.20
CA LYS A 41 12.11 -7.02 6.87
C LYS A 41 11.74 -8.50 6.92
N LEU A 42 10.97 -8.88 7.93
CA LEU A 42 10.52 -10.25 8.17
C LEU A 42 9.00 -10.30 8.25
N VAL A 43 8.43 -11.38 7.74
CA VAL A 43 7.01 -11.68 7.94
C VAL A 43 6.84 -12.20 9.36
N VAL A 44 5.98 -11.53 10.13
CA VAL A 44 5.67 -11.85 11.52
C VAL A 44 4.16 -12.01 11.69
N GLU A 45 3.75 -12.95 12.54
CA GLU A 45 2.35 -13.08 12.95
C GLU A 45 2.07 -12.13 14.11
N VAL A 46 0.97 -11.37 14.01
CA VAL A 46 0.60 -10.38 15.02
C VAL A 46 -0.89 -10.48 15.34
N ALA A 47 -1.26 -10.07 16.55
CA ALA A 47 -2.67 -9.89 16.88
C ALA A 47 -3.27 -8.75 16.05
N HIS A 48 -4.15 -9.08 15.09
CA HIS A 48 -4.74 -8.11 14.16
C HIS A 48 -5.30 -6.84 14.85
N GLN A 49 -5.94 -7.01 16.00
CA GLN A 49 -6.63 -5.95 16.74
C GLN A 49 -5.67 -4.92 17.37
N ASP A 50 -4.44 -5.33 17.67
CA ASP A 50 -3.43 -4.49 18.32
C ASP A 50 -2.40 -3.95 17.30
N CYS A 51 -2.56 -4.30 16.01
CA CYS A 51 -1.62 -3.98 14.96
C CYS A 51 -2.05 -2.72 14.19
N GLN A 52 -1.26 -1.65 14.29
CA GLN A 52 -1.37 -0.53 13.38
C GLN A 52 -0.48 -0.77 12.16
N TYR A 53 -1.11 -1.15 11.04
CA TYR A 53 -0.41 -1.45 9.79
C TYR A 53 -0.86 -0.54 8.64
N VAL A 54 -0.01 -0.48 7.63
CA VAL A 54 -0.30 0.06 6.30
C VAL A 54 -0.51 -1.12 5.36
N ALA A 55 -1.43 -1.03 4.40
CA ALA A 55 -1.56 -2.07 3.36
C ALA A 55 -1.06 -1.56 2.00
N LEU A 56 -0.49 -2.46 1.20
CA LEU A 56 -0.05 -2.19 -0.16
C LEU A 56 -0.97 -2.90 -1.17
N SER A 57 -1.58 -2.11 -2.06
CA SER A 57 -2.26 -2.61 -3.25
C SER A 57 -1.39 -2.36 -4.49
N TYR A 58 -1.02 -3.43 -5.19
CA TYR A 58 -0.06 -3.39 -6.29
C TYR A 58 -0.27 -4.57 -7.25
N VAL A 59 0.36 -4.51 -8.43
CA VAL A 59 0.36 -5.63 -9.37
C VAL A 59 1.55 -6.54 -9.07
N TRP A 60 1.30 -7.81 -8.76
CA TRP A 60 2.37 -8.79 -8.47
C TRP A 60 3.29 -9.01 -9.67
N GLY A 61 2.70 -9.27 -10.84
CA GLY A 61 3.37 -9.75 -12.05
C GLY A 61 3.54 -11.28 -12.07
N ASP A 62 4.18 -11.82 -13.11
CA ASP A 62 4.29 -13.27 -13.36
C ASP A 62 5.38 -13.97 -12.50
N GLN A 63 5.79 -13.36 -11.40
CA GLN A 63 6.84 -13.92 -10.55
C GLN A 63 6.23 -14.89 -9.54
N ALA A 64 6.71 -16.14 -9.56
CA ALA A 64 6.44 -17.11 -8.52
C ALA A 64 6.74 -16.52 -7.12
N PRO A 65 6.06 -16.95 -6.06
CA PRO A 65 6.46 -16.60 -4.71
C PRO A 65 7.90 -17.07 -4.48
N SER A 66 8.82 -16.13 -4.34
CA SER A 66 10.17 -16.44 -3.86
C SER A 66 10.04 -16.96 -2.43
N SER A 67 10.76 -18.05 -2.12
CA SER A 67 10.81 -18.61 -0.78
C SER A 67 10.96 -17.50 0.27
N TYR A 68 10.21 -17.61 1.38
CA TYR A 68 10.17 -16.66 2.52
C TYR A 68 11.53 -16.37 3.18
N THR A 69 12.61 -16.91 2.63
CA THR A 69 13.99 -16.87 3.12
C THR A 69 14.88 -15.87 2.40
N ASP A 70 14.48 -15.32 1.25
CA ASP A 70 15.26 -14.30 0.55
C ASP A 70 14.92 -12.89 1.06
N VAL A 71 15.95 -12.23 1.63
CA VAL A 71 15.89 -10.95 2.37
C VAL A 71 15.62 -9.72 1.47
N SER A 72 15.25 -9.93 0.20
CA SER A 72 15.05 -8.85 -0.77
C SER A 72 13.63 -8.86 -1.31
N TYR A 73 12.85 -7.84 -0.96
CA TYR A 73 11.55 -7.64 -1.58
C TYR A 73 11.68 -6.99 -2.97
N PRO A 74 10.70 -7.19 -3.86
CA PRO A 74 10.57 -6.41 -5.08
C PRO A 74 10.50 -4.91 -4.79
N ARG A 75 10.94 -4.09 -5.76
CA ARG A 75 11.10 -2.63 -5.60
C ARG A 75 9.85 -1.94 -5.06
N SER A 76 8.65 -2.28 -5.53
CA SER A 76 7.40 -1.66 -5.06
C SER A 76 7.12 -1.91 -3.58
N ILE A 77 7.57 -3.05 -3.04
CA ILE A 77 7.41 -3.40 -1.63
C ILE A 77 8.52 -2.74 -0.80
N GLU A 78 9.77 -2.73 -1.29
CA GLU A 78 10.86 -1.98 -0.66
C GLU A 78 10.51 -0.49 -0.52
N ASP A 79 10.02 0.12 -1.60
CA ASP A 79 9.60 1.52 -1.57
C ASP A 79 8.37 1.70 -0.64
N ALA A 80 7.45 0.73 -0.57
CA ALA A 80 6.32 0.78 0.36
C ALA A 80 6.75 0.66 1.84
N ILE A 81 7.75 -0.18 2.15
CA ILE A 81 8.39 -0.29 3.47
C ILE A 81 9.00 1.07 3.84
N GLU A 82 9.72 1.71 2.92
CA GLU A 82 10.28 3.05 3.14
C GLU A 82 9.19 4.07 3.46
N VAL A 83 8.10 4.09 2.68
CA VAL A 83 6.95 4.98 2.94
C VAL A 83 6.31 4.70 4.30
N CYS A 84 6.13 3.43 4.65
CA CYS A 84 5.56 2.99 5.92
C CYS A 84 6.37 3.56 7.11
N LEU A 85 7.70 3.37 7.07
CA LEU A 85 8.62 3.89 8.09
C LEU A 85 8.66 5.42 8.12
N LEU A 86 8.68 6.09 6.97
CA LEU A 86 8.64 7.55 6.88
C LEU A 86 7.36 8.13 7.49
N LEU A 87 6.24 7.42 7.39
CA LEU A 87 4.97 7.82 8.00
C LEU A 87 4.87 7.48 9.49
N GLY A 88 5.84 6.74 10.04
CA GLY A 88 5.90 6.36 11.45
C GLY A 88 5.17 5.05 11.78
N TYR A 89 4.87 4.22 10.78
CA TYR A 89 4.31 2.89 10.97
C TYR A 89 5.39 1.82 10.83
N GLU A 90 5.21 0.71 11.53
CA GLU A 90 6.21 -0.36 11.63
C GLU A 90 5.81 -1.62 10.88
N TYR A 91 4.52 -1.75 10.52
CA TYR A 91 3.98 -2.94 9.89
C TYR A 91 3.37 -2.63 8.53
N LEU A 92 3.75 -3.43 7.53
CA LEU A 92 3.20 -3.38 6.18
C LEU A 92 2.53 -4.72 5.86
N TRP A 93 1.25 -4.68 5.52
CA TRP A 93 0.54 -5.82 4.97
C TRP A 93 0.67 -5.86 3.44
N VAL A 94 1.10 -7.02 2.93
CA VAL A 94 1.27 -7.31 1.51
C VAL A 94 0.70 -8.70 1.25
N ASP A 95 -0.43 -8.78 0.55
CA ASP A 95 -1.17 -10.02 0.23
C ASP A 95 -0.28 -11.22 -0.13
N LYS A 96 0.67 -11.06 -1.07
CA LYS A 96 1.56 -12.13 -1.55
C LYS A 96 2.39 -12.76 -0.45
N TYR A 97 2.78 -11.98 0.57
CA TYR A 97 3.69 -12.40 1.64
C TYR A 97 2.99 -12.65 2.97
N CYS A 98 1.86 -11.98 3.20
CA CYS A 98 1.13 -12.03 4.46
C CYS A 98 0.03 -13.10 4.45
N ILE A 99 -0.37 -13.58 3.28
CA ILE A 99 -1.26 -14.73 3.12
C ILE A 99 -0.39 -15.94 2.77
N ASP A 100 -0.60 -17.07 3.47
CA ASP A 100 0.05 -18.33 3.10
C ASP A 100 -0.54 -18.87 1.79
N GLN A 101 0.19 -18.65 0.69
CA GLN A 101 -0.21 -19.07 -0.65
C GLN A 101 -0.16 -20.60 -0.85
N GLN A 102 0.45 -21.34 0.08
CA GLN A 102 0.54 -22.80 0.03
C GLN A 102 -0.64 -23.46 0.76
N ASP A 103 -1.25 -22.76 1.72
CA ASP A 103 -2.49 -23.18 2.37
C ASP A 103 -3.71 -22.57 1.65
N ALA A 104 -4.34 -23.39 0.79
CA ALA A 104 -5.54 -23.00 0.06
C ALA A 104 -6.73 -22.66 0.97
N THR A 105 -6.79 -23.20 2.20
CA THR A 105 -7.86 -22.92 3.16
C THR A 105 -7.64 -21.55 3.80
N GLU A 106 -6.44 -21.29 4.31
CA GLU A 106 -6.05 -19.97 4.85
C GLU A 106 -6.20 -18.88 3.77
N THR A 107 -5.68 -19.14 2.57
CA THR A 107 -5.80 -18.21 1.43
C THR A 107 -7.25 -17.84 1.16
N ARG A 108 -8.16 -18.83 1.06
CA ARG A 108 -9.58 -18.55 0.79
C ARG A 108 -10.22 -17.70 1.88
N VAL A 109 -9.93 -18.02 3.14
CA VAL A 109 -10.45 -17.30 4.30
C VAL A 109 -9.98 -15.85 4.30
N GLN A 110 -8.67 -15.60 4.13
CA GLN A 110 -8.13 -14.24 4.12
C GLN A 110 -8.56 -13.44 2.88
N VAL A 111 -8.65 -14.07 1.70
CA VAL A 111 -9.17 -13.42 0.48
C VAL A 111 -10.61 -12.96 0.67
N GLN A 112 -11.45 -13.76 1.33
CA GLN A 112 -12.83 -13.36 1.67
C GLN A 112 -12.91 -12.21 2.68
N MET A 113 -11.83 -11.93 3.41
CA MET A 113 -11.73 -10.85 4.40
C MET A 113 -10.82 -9.70 3.92
N MET A 114 -10.47 -9.64 2.63
CA MET A 114 -9.63 -8.55 2.11
C MET A 114 -10.27 -7.18 2.33
N ASP A 115 -11.59 -7.08 2.20
CA ASP A 115 -12.32 -5.85 2.51
C ASP A 115 -12.05 -5.37 3.94
N SER A 116 -12.07 -6.30 4.90
CA SER A 116 -11.82 -6.06 6.33
C SER A 116 -10.35 -5.72 6.60
N ILE A 117 -9.41 -6.37 5.91
CA ILE A 117 -7.98 -6.06 6.03
C ILE A 117 -7.70 -4.65 5.51
N TYR A 118 -8.17 -4.32 4.30
CA TYR A 118 -7.93 -3.01 3.73
C TYR A 118 -8.69 -1.87 4.43
N SER A 119 -9.86 -2.14 5.03
CA SER A 119 -10.60 -1.13 5.80
C SER A 119 -9.94 -0.82 7.14
N GLN A 120 -9.32 -1.82 7.78
CA GLN A 120 -8.69 -1.67 9.10
C GLN A 120 -7.25 -1.16 9.04
N ALA A 121 -6.64 -1.11 7.85
CA ALA A 121 -5.34 -0.47 7.64
C ALA A 121 -5.40 1.04 7.95
N GLN A 122 -4.30 1.58 8.50
CA GLN A 122 -4.19 3.02 8.81
C GLN A 122 -4.19 3.89 7.56
N LEU A 123 -3.71 3.32 6.45
CA LEU A 123 -3.83 3.83 5.09
C LEU A 123 -3.50 2.73 4.10
N ASN A 124 -3.93 2.93 2.85
CA ASN A 124 -3.66 2.04 1.74
C ASN A 124 -2.73 2.73 0.74
N ILE A 125 -1.55 2.17 0.51
CA ILE A 125 -0.65 2.60 -0.56
C ILE A 125 -1.10 1.90 -1.84
N VAL A 126 -1.33 2.67 -2.89
CA VAL A 126 -1.71 2.14 -4.20
C VAL A 126 -0.59 2.37 -5.21
N ALA A 127 0.05 1.28 -5.66
CA ALA A 127 1.02 1.29 -6.73
C ALA A 127 0.30 1.20 -8.09
N ALA A 128 -0.38 2.29 -8.48
CA ALA A 128 -1.19 2.35 -9.70
C ALA A 128 -0.39 2.37 -11.01
N VAL A 129 0.94 2.45 -10.94
CA VAL A 129 1.83 2.54 -12.10
C VAL A 129 2.85 1.43 -12.08
N GLY A 130 3.26 0.98 -13.27
CA GLY A 130 4.10 -0.20 -13.45
C GLY A 130 3.31 -1.43 -13.87
N GLN A 131 4.04 -2.43 -14.36
CA GLN A 131 3.47 -3.67 -14.90
C GLN A 131 3.61 -4.87 -13.93
N ASN A 132 4.44 -4.71 -12.90
CA ASN A 132 4.74 -5.71 -11.88
C ASN A 132 5.40 -5.05 -10.66
N SER A 133 5.66 -5.87 -9.66
CA SER A 133 6.21 -5.51 -8.36
C SER A 133 7.64 -4.96 -8.35
N ASN A 134 8.38 -5.03 -9.46
CA ASN A 134 9.74 -4.48 -9.58
C ASN A 134 9.77 -3.04 -10.09
N TYR A 135 8.62 -2.44 -10.41
CA TYR A 135 8.56 -1.08 -10.93
C TYR A 135 8.93 -0.02 -9.88
N GLY A 136 8.47 -0.17 -8.64
CA GLY A 136 8.67 0.81 -7.57
C GLY A 136 7.57 1.87 -7.43
N LEU A 137 7.74 2.77 -6.46
CA LEU A 137 6.83 3.88 -6.20
C LEU A 137 7.47 5.21 -6.64
N PRO A 138 6.98 5.89 -7.69
CA PRO A 138 7.61 7.10 -8.19
C PRO A 138 7.71 8.24 -7.17
N GLY A 139 8.95 8.66 -6.90
CA GLY A 139 9.33 9.65 -5.92
C GLY A 139 9.72 9.08 -4.56
N VAL A 140 9.96 7.77 -4.48
CA VAL A 140 10.47 7.02 -3.32
C VAL A 140 11.71 6.23 -3.77
N GLY A 141 12.72 6.13 -2.92
CA GLY A 141 13.96 5.41 -3.23
C GLY A 141 14.56 5.83 -4.58
N PRO A 142 14.96 4.87 -5.44
CA PRO A 142 15.54 5.14 -6.76
C PRO A 142 14.47 5.36 -7.86
N THR A 143 13.19 5.20 -7.57
CA THR A 143 12.13 5.25 -8.57
C THR A 143 11.76 6.70 -8.89
N HIS A 144 12.24 7.24 -10.01
CA HIS A 144 12.02 8.65 -10.34
C HIS A 144 10.56 8.95 -10.71
N ARG A 145 10.06 10.08 -10.21
CA ARG A 145 8.77 10.64 -10.60
C ARG A 145 8.93 11.51 -11.85
N VAL A 146 8.04 11.32 -12.83
CA VAL A 146 7.91 12.24 -13.96
C VAL A 146 7.49 13.62 -13.44
N PRO A 147 8.28 14.69 -13.68
CA PRO A 147 7.93 16.02 -13.24
C PRO A 147 6.61 16.49 -13.85
N GLN A 148 5.79 17.15 -13.04
CA GLN A 148 4.60 17.83 -13.55
C GLN A 148 5.02 18.98 -14.45
N GLN A 149 4.45 19.08 -15.66
CA GLN A 149 4.77 20.18 -16.55
C GLN A 149 4.25 21.50 -15.98
N ARG A 150 5.10 22.52 -16.04
CA ARG A 150 4.81 23.88 -15.58
C ARG A 150 5.28 24.86 -16.63
N LEU A 151 4.47 25.88 -16.89
CA LEU A 151 4.76 26.95 -17.84
C LEU A 151 4.49 28.29 -17.15
N ARG A 152 5.50 29.16 -17.08
CA ARG A 152 5.35 30.51 -16.53
C ARG A 152 5.22 31.52 -17.66
N ILE A 153 4.17 32.33 -17.63
CA ILE A 153 3.90 33.42 -18.58
C ILE A 153 3.74 34.71 -17.77
N GLY A 154 4.79 35.53 -17.74
CA GLY A 154 4.87 36.69 -16.85
C GLY A 154 4.78 36.28 -15.37
N ASP A 155 3.72 36.73 -14.70
CA ASP A 155 3.43 36.44 -13.29
C ASP A 155 2.47 35.25 -13.09
N ILE A 156 2.00 34.63 -14.18
CA ILE A 156 1.10 33.47 -14.12
C ILE A 156 1.90 32.18 -14.27
N GLU A 157 1.73 31.24 -13.33
CA GLU A 157 2.23 29.87 -13.44
C GLU A 157 1.07 28.94 -13.84
N LEU A 158 1.17 28.36 -15.03
CA LEU A 158 0.28 27.31 -15.51
C LEU A 158 0.89 25.96 -15.14
N VAL A 159 0.10 25.09 -14.51
CA VAL A 159 0.52 23.75 -14.13
C VAL A 159 -0.39 22.75 -14.82
N GLN A 160 0.20 21.76 -15.50
CA GLN A 160 -0.56 20.70 -16.14
C GLN A 160 -1.34 19.91 -15.08
N MET A 161 -2.68 19.90 -15.18
CA MET A 161 -3.49 19.07 -14.31
C MET A 161 -3.35 17.60 -14.69
N PHE A 162 -3.12 16.73 -13.70
CA PHE A 162 -3.09 15.29 -13.94
C PHE A 162 -4.51 14.73 -14.02
N GLN A 163 -4.86 14.10 -15.14
CA GLN A 163 -6.06 13.26 -15.27
C GLN A 163 -5.84 11.93 -14.53
N SER A 164 -5.78 12.02 -13.21
CA SER A 164 -5.39 10.88 -12.36
C SER A 164 -6.39 9.73 -12.47
N GLY A 165 -7.69 10.03 -12.56
CA GLY A 165 -8.74 9.02 -12.69
C GLY A 165 -8.63 8.18 -13.97
N GLU A 166 -8.46 8.83 -15.11
CA GLU A 166 -8.30 8.17 -16.42
C GLU A 166 -7.04 7.29 -16.44
N LYS A 167 -5.90 7.85 -16.03
CA LYS A 167 -4.64 7.08 -15.93
C LYS A 167 -4.71 5.90 -14.97
N ILE A 168 -5.43 6.03 -13.86
CA ILE A 168 -5.66 4.91 -12.94
C ILE A 168 -6.52 3.85 -13.63
N SER A 169 -7.62 4.24 -14.30
CA SER A 169 -8.51 3.30 -14.98
C SER A 169 -7.85 2.55 -16.13
N GLU A 170 -6.91 3.18 -16.83
CA GLU A 170 -6.14 2.58 -17.92
C GLU A 170 -4.94 1.74 -17.43
N SER A 171 -4.59 1.85 -16.15
CA SER A 171 -3.45 1.13 -15.60
C SER A 171 -3.73 -0.36 -15.46
N LYS A 172 -2.66 -1.18 -15.46
CA LYS A 172 -2.77 -2.61 -15.17
C LYS A 172 -3.31 -2.89 -13.76
N TRP A 173 -3.06 -2.00 -12.81
CA TRP A 173 -3.65 -2.09 -11.48
C TRP A 173 -5.17 -1.85 -11.54
N GLY A 174 -5.61 -0.85 -12.31
CA GLY A 174 -7.02 -0.48 -12.45
C GLY A 174 -7.90 -1.55 -13.10
N SER A 175 -7.34 -2.40 -13.98
CA SER A 175 -8.09 -3.50 -14.60
C SER A 175 -8.36 -4.67 -13.66
N ARG A 176 -7.65 -4.74 -12.53
CA ARG A 176 -7.71 -5.90 -11.64
C ARG A 176 -8.12 -5.61 -10.21
N GLY A 177 -8.01 -4.34 -9.77
CA GLY A 177 -8.51 -3.83 -8.49
C GLY A 177 -8.36 -4.81 -7.32
N TRP A 178 -7.38 -4.56 -6.45
CA TRP A 178 -7.03 -5.43 -5.31
C TRP A 178 -6.23 -6.72 -5.63
N THR A 179 -6.02 -7.11 -6.91
CA THR A 179 -5.22 -8.31 -7.30
C THR A 179 -4.35 -8.16 -8.55
#